data_AF-A0A318VDH8-F1
#
_entry.id   AF-A0A318VDH8-F1
#
_cell.length_a   1.000
_cell.length_b   1.000
_cell.length_c   1.000
_cell.angle_alpha   90.00
_cell.angle_beta   90.00
_cell.angle_gamma   90.00
#
_symmetry.space_group_name_H-M   'P 1'
#
loop_
_entity.id
_entity.type
_entity.pdbx_description
1 polymer ?
#
loop_
_entity_poly.entity_id
_entity_poly.type
_entity_poly.pdbx_seq_one_letter_code
_entity_poly.pdbx_strand_id
1 'polypeptide(L)'
;MLSLLTDLLWSKVLIAVLIGLGIWFTVATRFVQFRYFGNMFSILTAKHHEADGKHLSSFQALILSVAGRVGGGNIAGVAVAITIGGPGAIFWMWIVGLMGMATSFVECLLAQTYKSGR
;
A
#
# COMPACT_ATOMS: atom_id res chain seq x y z
N MET A 1 21.24 -25.65 -9.60
CA MET A 1 21.90 -24.34 -9.37
C MET A 1 20.95 -23.18 -9.64
N LEU A 2 20.28 -23.12 -10.80
CA LEU A 2 19.25 -22.09 -11.07
C LEU A 2 18.08 -22.11 -10.07
N SER A 3 17.59 -23.29 -9.68
CA SER A 3 16.51 -23.42 -8.68
C SER A 3 16.87 -22.78 -7.33
N LEU A 4 18.10 -23.00 -6.84
CA LEU A 4 18.57 -22.42 -5.58
C LEU A 4 18.66 -20.89 -5.65
N LEU A 5 19.10 -20.31 -6.79
CA LEU A 5 19.10 -18.86 -6.96
C LEU A 5 17.68 -18.30 -7.02
N THR A 6 16.78 -18.96 -7.75
CA THR A 6 15.37 -18.54 -7.84
C THR A 6 14.72 -18.60 -6.47
N ASP A 7 14.85 -19.69 -5.74
CA ASP A 7 14.25 -19.83 -4.41
C ASP A 7 14.81 -18.80 -3.44
N LEU A 8 16.12 -18.55 -3.47
CA LEU A 8 16.76 -17.57 -2.60
C LEU A 8 16.31 -16.13 -2.91
N LEU A 9 16.21 -15.77 -4.19
CA LEU A 9 15.76 -14.45 -4.63
C LEU A 9 14.29 -14.21 -4.31
N TRP A 10 13.41 -15.17 -4.64
CA TRP A 10 11.95 -15.00 -4.53
C TRP A 10 11.42 -15.17 -3.11
N SER A 11 12.10 -15.93 -2.25
CA SER A 11 11.68 -16.10 -0.86
C SER A 11 12.40 -15.13 0.08
N LYS A 12 13.67 -15.36 0.35
CA LYS A 12 14.37 -14.70 1.46
C LYS A 12 14.79 -13.28 1.11
N VAL A 13 15.37 -13.08 -0.08
CA VAL A 13 15.91 -11.77 -0.47
C VAL A 13 14.79 -10.77 -0.73
N LEU A 14 13.79 -11.14 -1.52
CA LEU A 14 12.67 -10.25 -1.84
C LEU A 14 11.95 -9.78 -0.57
N ILE A 15 11.63 -10.69 0.35
CA ILE A 15 10.98 -10.35 1.62
C ILE A 15 11.85 -9.41 2.45
N ALA A 16 13.15 -9.70 2.58
CA ALA A 16 14.07 -8.87 3.35
C ALA A 16 14.20 -7.45 2.76
N VAL A 17 14.28 -7.33 1.43
CA VAL A 17 14.36 -6.04 0.73
C VAL A 17 13.07 -5.25 0.89
N LEU A 18 11.89 -5.88 0.74
CA LEU A 18 10.60 -5.20 0.89
C LEU A 18 10.39 -4.68 2.32
N ILE A 19 10.73 -5.47 3.33
CA ILE A 19 10.65 -5.04 4.73
C ILE A 19 11.66 -3.91 4.99
N GLY A 20 12.91 -4.04 4.52
CA GLY A 20 13.93 -3.02 4.68
C GLY A 20 13.54 -1.68 4.04
N LEU A 21 13.03 -1.71 2.81
CA LEU A 21 12.51 -0.54 2.11
C LEU A 21 11.29 0.06 2.82
N GLY A 22 10.36 -0.78 3.28
CA GLY A 22 9.17 -0.32 4.01
C GLY A 22 9.52 0.42 5.31
N ILE A 23 10.48 -0.11 6.07
CA ILE A 23 11.00 0.55 7.27
C ILE A 23 11.73 1.85 6.89
N TRP A 24 12.59 1.80 5.88
CA TRP A 24 13.35 2.96 5.42
C TRP A 24 12.43 4.11 4.97
N PHE A 25 11.42 3.83 4.14
CA PHE A 25 10.43 4.82 3.72
C PHE A 25 9.60 5.32 4.90
N THR A 26 9.21 4.45 5.83
CA THR A 26 8.47 4.84 7.03
C THR A 26 9.26 5.86 7.86
N VAL A 27 10.54 5.61 8.09
CA VAL A 27 11.40 6.51 8.87
C VAL A 27 11.72 7.79 8.08
N ALA A 28 12.08 7.66 6.80
CA ALA A 28 12.43 8.80 5.94
C ALA A 28 11.27 9.78 5.76
N THR A 29 10.03 9.27 5.67
CA THR A 29 8.82 10.10 5.55
C THR A 29 8.26 10.58 6.89
N ARG A 30 8.96 10.28 8.00
CA ARG A 30 8.57 10.63 9.38
C ARG A 30 7.20 10.08 9.75
N PHE A 31 7.00 8.77 9.58
CA PHE A 31 5.79 8.04 9.95
C PHE A 31 4.53 8.65 9.29
N VAL A 32 4.63 8.88 7.98
CA VAL A 32 3.60 9.56 7.20
C VAL A 32 2.24 8.87 7.26
N GLN A 33 2.23 7.54 7.37
CA GLN A 33 1.04 6.72 7.48
C GLN A 33 0.24 6.97 8.77
N PHE A 34 0.84 7.55 9.82
CA PHE A 34 0.10 7.93 11.03
C PHE A 34 -0.26 9.42 11.01
N ARG A 35 0.64 10.26 10.47
CA ARG A 35 0.48 11.72 10.43
C ARG A 35 -0.63 12.19 9.50
N TYR A 36 -0.75 11.60 8.31
CA TYR A 36 -1.72 12.06 7.30
C TYR A 36 -2.97 11.19 7.19
N PHE A 37 -3.01 10.02 7.83
CA PHE A 37 -4.16 9.14 7.74
C PHE A 37 -5.44 9.78 8.31
N GLY A 38 -5.35 10.51 9.42
CA GLY A 38 -6.49 11.28 9.94
C GLY A 38 -6.89 12.44 9.04
N ASN A 39 -5.90 13.21 8.55
CA ASN A 39 -6.15 14.35 7.67
C ASN A 39 -6.79 13.95 6.34
N MET A 40 -6.50 12.74 5.84
CA MET A 40 -7.10 12.19 4.63
C MET A 40 -8.63 12.17 4.72
N PHE A 41 -9.22 11.76 5.85
CA PHE A 41 -10.68 11.76 6.00
C PHE A 41 -11.28 13.16 5.94
N SER A 42 -10.62 14.15 6.53
CA SER A 42 -11.05 15.55 6.43
C SER A 42 -11.07 16.03 4.97
N ILE A 43 -10.08 15.65 4.17
CA ILE A 43 -10.00 16.00 2.74
C ILE A 43 -11.07 15.26 1.91
N LEU A 44 -11.36 13.99 2.23
CA LEU A 44 -12.38 13.20 1.54
C LEU A 44 -13.80 13.65 1.85
N THR A 45 -14.05 14.14 3.06
CA THR A 45 -15.36 14.64 3.51
C THR A 45 -15.56 16.12 3.19
N ALA A 46 -14.48 16.88 2.97
CA ALA A 46 -14.58 18.26 2.51
C ALA A 46 -15.25 18.30 1.13
N LYS A 47 -16.40 18.99 1.05
CA LYS A 47 -17.18 19.21 -0.20
C LYS A 47 -16.47 20.09 -1.25
N HIS A 48 -15.17 20.34 -1.11
CA HIS A 48 -14.44 21.15 -2.08
C HIS A 48 -13.99 20.26 -3.23
N HIS A 49 -14.27 20.69 -4.46
CA HIS A 49 -14.05 20.01 -5.75
C HIS A 49 -15.26 19.29 -6.36
N GLU A 50 -16.42 19.96 -6.37
CA GLU A 50 -17.22 19.99 -7.60
C GLU A 50 -16.50 20.88 -8.64
N ALA A 51 -15.38 20.40 -9.16
CA ALA A 51 -14.76 20.98 -10.35
C ALA A 51 -15.46 20.38 -11.58
N ASP A 52 -16.59 20.99 -11.94
CA ASP A 52 -17.09 21.08 -13.31
C ASP A 52 -17.15 19.73 -14.07
N GLY A 53 -17.97 18.77 -13.59
CA GLY A 53 -18.53 17.64 -14.36
C GLY A 53 -17.60 16.65 -15.10
N LYS A 54 -16.30 16.90 -15.19
CA LYS A 54 -15.31 16.18 -16.01
C LYS A 54 -14.27 15.41 -15.18
N HIS A 55 -14.15 15.70 -13.89
CA HIS A 55 -13.15 15.06 -13.03
C HIS A 55 -13.80 14.27 -11.89
N LEU A 56 -13.32 13.04 -11.68
CA LEU A 56 -13.76 12.14 -10.62
C LEU A 56 -13.50 12.78 -9.24
N SER A 57 -14.51 12.77 -8.36
CA SER A 57 -14.34 13.28 -6.98
C SER A 57 -13.24 12.51 -6.24
N SER A 58 -12.50 13.17 -5.34
CA SER A 58 -11.46 12.54 -4.51
C SER A 58 -11.95 11.28 -3.79
N PHE A 59 -13.20 11.27 -3.33
CA PHE A 59 -13.81 10.08 -2.70
C PHE A 59 -14.13 8.98 -3.72
N GLN A 60 -14.64 9.34 -4.90
CA GLN A 60 -14.89 8.38 -5.97
C GLN A 60 -13.59 7.76 -6.48
N ALA A 61 -12.50 8.54 -6.58
CA ALA A 61 -11.18 8.06 -6.93
C ALA A 61 -10.62 7.08 -5.90
N LEU A 62 -10.84 7.35 -4.61
CA LEU A 62 -10.49 6.43 -3.53
C LEU A 62 -11.26 5.11 -3.65
N ILE A 63 -12.59 5.16 -3.80
CA ILE A 63 -13.41 3.94 -3.94
C ILE A 63 -12.95 3.14 -5.15
N LEU A 64 -12.72 3.79 -6.29
CA LEU A 64 -12.23 3.12 -7.50
C LEU A 64 -10.89 2.41 -7.25
N SER A 65 -9.96 3.05 -6.55
CA SER A 65 -8.66 2.46 -6.20
C SER A 65 -8.80 1.28 -5.23
N VAL A 66 -9.68 1.39 -4.23
CA VAL A 66 -9.96 0.33 -3.25
C VAL A 66 -10.61 -0.87 -3.92
N ALA A 67 -11.59 -0.64 -4.80
CA ALA A 67 -12.28 -1.69 -5.54
C ALA A 67 -11.32 -2.48 -6.44
N GLY A 68 -10.32 -1.83 -7.03
CA GLY A 68 -9.29 -2.51 -7.82
C GLY A 68 -8.32 -3.38 -6.99
N ARG A 69 -8.23 -3.14 -5.67
CA ARG A 69 -7.28 -3.82 -4.77
C ARG A 69 -7.95 -4.85 -3.85
N VAL A 70 -9.26 -4.77 -3.64
CA VAL A 70 -10.01 -5.68 -2.77
C VAL A 70 -10.81 -6.66 -3.63
N GLY A 71 -10.61 -7.96 -3.44
CA GLY A 71 -11.33 -8.99 -4.17
C GLY A 71 -11.27 -10.36 -3.48
N GLY A 72 -11.89 -11.36 -4.10
CA GLY A 72 -11.94 -12.72 -3.57
C GLY A 72 -10.56 -13.34 -3.30
N GLY A 73 -9.56 -12.96 -4.11
CA GLY A 73 -8.16 -13.39 -3.94
C GLY A 73 -7.55 -12.95 -2.61
N ASN A 74 -7.86 -11.74 -2.11
CA ASN A 74 -7.34 -11.29 -0.81
C ASN A 74 -7.97 -12.09 0.34
N ILE A 75 -9.25 -12.42 0.24
CA ILE A 75 -9.97 -13.22 1.24
C ILE A 75 -9.41 -14.65 1.28
N ALA A 76 -9.29 -15.29 0.10
CA ALA A 76 -8.71 -16.61 -0.03
C ALA A 76 -7.24 -16.64 0.45
N GLY A 77 -6.45 -15.62 0.11
CA GLY A 77 -5.06 -15.48 0.55
C GLY A 77 -4.93 -15.36 2.06
N VAL A 78 -5.81 -14.60 2.71
CA VAL A 78 -5.88 -14.51 4.18
C VAL A 78 -6.25 -15.86 4.79
N ALA A 79 -7.24 -16.57 4.24
CA ALA A 79 -7.61 -17.90 4.72
C ALA A 79 -6.44 -18.90 4.63
N VAL A 80 -5.72 -18.91 3.50
CA VAL A 80 -4.54 -19.78 3.31
C VAL A 80 -3.42 -19.41 4.28
N ALA A 81 -3.15 -18.11 4.46
CA ALA A 81 -2.10 -17.65 5.37
C ALA A 81 -2.38 -18.02 6.82
N ILE A 82 -3.63 -17.91 7.27
CA ILE A 82 -4.03 -18.35 8.63
C ILE A 82 -3.95 -19.87 8.75
N THR A 83 -4.35 -20.60 7.72
CA THR A 83 -4.34 -22.07 7.73
C THR A 83 -2.91 -22.62 7.84
N ILE A 84 -1.94 -22.00 7.14
CA ILE A 84 -0.55 -22.45 7.13
C ILE A 84 0.27 -21.83 8.27
N GLY A 85 0.08 -20.54 8.54
CA GLY A 85 0.87 -19.77 9.51
C GLY A 85 0.23 -19.63 10.90
N GLY A 86 -0.98 -20.15 11.09
CA GLY A 86 -1.76 -19.97 12.31
C GLY A 86 -2.33 -18.55 12.47
N PRO A 87 -3.01 -18.27 13.59
CA PRO A 87 -3.67 -16.98 13.83
C PRO A 87 -2.67 -15.80 13.91
N GLY A 88 -1.40 -16.06 14.22
CA GLY A 88 -0.34 -15.05 14.25
C GLY A 88 -0.02 -14.41 12.89
N ALA A 89 -0.46 -15.02 11.79
CA ALA A 89 -0.28 -14.46 10.45
C ALA A 89 -0.95 -13.08 10.29
N ILE A 90 -2.07 -12.84 10.98
CA ILE A 90 -2.82 -11.58 10.91
C ILE A 90 -1.98 -10.41 11.40
N PHE A 91 -1.22 -10.60 12.48
CA PHE A 91 -0.34 -9.57 13.03
C PHE A 91 0.72 -9.15 12.00
N TRP A 92 1.34 -10.12 11.34
CA TRP A 92 2.33 -9.85 10.30
C TRP A 92 1.73 -9.21 9.05
N MET A 93 0.49 -9.58 8.68
CA MET A 93 -0.24 -8.92 7.60
C MET A 93 -0.48 -7.44 7.88
N TRP A 94 -0.85 -7.07 9.11
CA TRP A 94 -0.99 -5.66 9.49
C TRP A 94 0.35 -4.92 9.44
N ILE A 95 1.43 -5.50 9.95
CA ILE A 95 2.77 -4.88 9.88
C ILE A 95 3.18 -4.61 8.44
N VAL A 96 3.06 -5.62 7.55
CA VAL A 96 3.41 -5.45 6.13
C VAL A 96 2.47 -4.47 5.45
N GLY A 97 1.18 -4.44 5.81
CA GLY A 97 0.23 -3.44 5.35
C GLY A 97 0.61 -2.01 5.75
N LEU A 98 1.06 -1.79 7.00
CA LEU A 98 1.54 -0.49 7.47
C LEU A 98 2.75 -0.01 6.67
N MET A 99 3.70 -0.91 6.41
CA MET A 99 4.85 -0.60 5.55
C MET A 99 4.44 -0.29 4.11
N GLY A 100 3.48 -1.06 3.57
CA GLY A 100 2.92 -0.84 2.24
C GLY A 100 2.29 0.53 2.07
N MET A 101 1.63 1.07 3.10
CA MET A 101 1.07 2.43 3.04
C MET A 101 2.14 3.50 2.83
N ALA A 102 3.28 3.40 3.51
CA ALA A 102 4.38 4.36 3.34
C ALA A 102 4.97 4.27 1.93
N THR A 103 5.20 3.05 1.42
CA THR A 103 5.71 2.82 0.06
C THR A 103 4.75 3.36 -0.99
N SER A 104 3.46 3.02 -0.92
CA SER A 104 2.47 3.51 -1.90
C SER A 104 2.30 5.03 -1.85
N PHE A 105 2.46 5.66 -0.68
CA PHE A 105 2.47 7.12 -0.59
C PHE A 105 3.64 7.73 -1.37
N VAL A 106 4.84 7.19 -1.18
CA VAL A 106 6.04 7.62 -1.92
C VAL A 106 5.87 7.38 -3.43
N GLU A 107 5.36 6.21 -3.84
CA GLU A 107 5.06 5.92 -5.25
C GLU A 107 4.10 6.94 -5.86
N CYS A 108 3.00 7.26 -5.17
CA CYS A 108 2.03 8.24 -5.64
C CYS A 108 2.60 9.67 -5.67
N LEU A 109 3.51 10.01 -4.75
CA LEU A 109 4.22 11.30 -4.79
C LEU A 109 5.15 11.38 -5.99
N LEU A 110 6.01 10.38 -6.20
CA LEU A 110 6.90 10.34 -7.36
C LEU A 110 6.10 10.38 -8.67
N ALA A 111 5.02 9.60 -8.76
CA ALA A 111 4.16 9.61 -9.93
C ALA A 111 3.62 11.01 -10.24
N GLN A 112 3.21 11.77 -9.22
CA GLN A 112 2.72 13.13 -9.40
C GLN A 112 3.85 14.11 -9.77
N THR A 113 5.01 14.04 -9.13
CA THR A 113 6.13 14.95 -9.42
C THR A 113 6.68 14.76 -10.84
N TYR A 114 6.74 13.52 -11.33
CA TYR A 114 7.22 13.23 -12.69
C TYR A 114 6.14 13.39 -13.76
N LYS A 115 4.86 13.37 -13.40
CA LYS A 115 3.75 13.62 -14.34
C LYS A 115 3.68 15.08 -14.79
N SER A 116 4.11 16.03 -13.97
CA SER A 116 4.14 17.46 -14.31
C SER A 116 5.40 17.91 -15.09
N GLY A 117 6.30 16.98 -15.45
CA GLY A 117 7.51 17.25 -16.22
C GLY A 117 7.33 17.32 -17.74
N ARG A 118 6.10 17.49 -18.24
CA ARG A 118 5.76 17.78 -19.65
C ARG A 118 4.56 18.71 -19.72
#